data_AF-A0A9P9GH17-F1
#
_entry.id   AF-A0A9P9GH17-F1
#
_cell.length_a   1.000
_cell.length_b   1.000
_cell.length_c   1.000
_cell.angle_alpha   90.00
_cell.angle_beta   90.00
_cell.angle_gamma   90.00
#
_symmetry.space_group_name_H-M   'P 1'
#
loop_
_entity.id
_entity.type
_entity.pdbx_description
1 polymer ?
#
loop_
_entity_poly.entity_id
_entity_poly.type
_entity_poly.pdbx_seq_one_letter_code
_entity_poly.pdbx_strand_id
1 'polypeptide(L)' 'DFFSDAKTGVQRVVGSGQMVYWRQCSLRVFETGKETDPPIQRFSTCNGQGLAKKGVSIIFDGGEMKEV' A
#
# COMPACT_ATOMS: atom_id res chain seq x y z
N ASP A 1 4.00 -6.92 -19.06
CA ASP A 1 4.64 -6.16 -17.99
C ASP A 1 3.83 -6.40 -16.71
N PHE A 2 4.45 -6.67 -15.56
CA PHE A 2 3.72 -7.08 -14.36
C PHE A 2 2.75 -5.99 -13.86
N PHE A 3 3.12 -4.72 -14.05
CA PHE A 3 2.34 -3.54 -13.64
C PHE A 3 1.49 -2.94 -14.79
N SER A 4 1.33 -3.61 -15.94
CA SER A 4 0.64 -3.01 -17.11
C SER A 4 -0.82 -2.59 -16.86
N ASP A 5 -1.45 -3.18 -15.86
CA ASP A 5 -2.84 -2.99 -15.42
C ASP A 5 -2.90 -2.49 -13.97
N ALA A 6 -1.78 -1.99 -13.43
CA ALA A 6 -1.71 -1.54 -12.05
C ALA A 6 -2.56 -0.29 -11.81
N LYS A 7 -3.07 -0.18 -10.59
CA LYS A 7 -3.71 1.05 -10.11
C LYS A 7 -2.63 2.12 -9.93
N THR A 8 -2.94 3.36 -10.29
CA THR A 8 -2.03 4.51 -10.14
C THR A 8 -2.61 5.56 -9.19
N GLY A 9 -1.72 6.41 -8.64
CA GLY A 9 -2.11 7.50 -7.73
C GLY A 9 -2.38 7.03 -6.29
N VAL A 10 -3.20 7.79 -5.56
CA VAL A 10 -3.47 7.47 -4.14
C VAL A 10 -4.39 6.26 -4.03
N GLN A 11 -3.91 5.18 -3.44
CA GLN A 11 -4.64 3.93 -3.28
C GLN A 11 -4.63 3.47 -1.82
N ARG A 12 -5.79 3.05 -1.31
CA ARG A 12 -5.91 2.43 0.02
C ARG A 12 -6.11 0.93 -0.14
N VAL A 13 -5.32 0.16 0.60
CA VAL A 13 -5.48 -1.29 0.72
C VAL A 13 -5.76 -1.63 2.18
N VAL A 14 -6.92 -2.23 2.42
CA VAL A 14 -7.24 -2.85 3.72
C VAL A 14 -6.72 -4.27 3.69
N GLY A 15 -5.83 -4.61 4.63
CA GLY A 15 -5.23 -5.92 4.69
C GLY A 15 -6.24 -7.01 5.02
N SER A 16 -6.25 -8.05 4.20
CA SER A 16 -7.05 -9.26 4.36
C SER A 16 -6.23 -10.55 4.20
N GLY A 17 -4.90 -10.41 4.06
CA GLY A 17 -3.96 -11.52 3.81
C GLY A 17 -3.51 -11.63 2.34
N GLN A 18 -3.80 -10.64 1.50
CA GLN A 18 -3.38 -10.57 0.11
C GLN A 18 -1.94 -10.05 -0.05
N MET A 19 -1.28 -10.43 -1.15
CA MET A 19 0.01 -9.87 -1.50
C MET A 19 -0.19 -8.55 -2.25
N VAL A 20 0.62 -7.55 -1.91
CA VAL A 20 0.60 -6.25 -2.58
C VAL A 20 1.98 -5.95 -3.11
N TYR A 21 2.05 -5.43 -4.32
CA TYR A 21 3.24 -5.04 -5.03
C TYR A 21 3.14 -3.55 -5.37
N TRP A 22 4.25 -2.82 -5.24
CA TRP A 22 4.28 -1.40 -5.54
C TRP A 22 5.57 -0.98 -6.24
N ARG A 23 5.46 0.05 -7.07
CA ARG A 23 6.58 0.67 -7.78
C ARG A 23 6.44 2.19 -7.72
N GLN A 24 7.51 2.86 -7.29
CA GLN A 24 7.59 4.31 -7.14
C GLN A 24 6.48 4.91 -6.26
N CYS A 25 6.07 4.16 -5.22
CA CYS A 25 5.08 4.63 -4.24
C CYS A 25 5.76 5.08 -2.96
N SER A 26 5.24 6.13 -2.35
CA SER A 26 5.41 6.34 -0.91
C SER A 26 4.30 5.62 -0.16
N LEU A 27 4.59 5.13 1.05
CA LEU A 27 3.68 4.29 1.82
C LEU A 27 3.43 4.87 3.19
N ARG A 28 2.17 4.78 3.64
CA ARG A 28 1.78 5.02 5.03
C ARG A 28 0.97 3.83 5.52
N VAL A 29 1.41 3.25 6.64
CA VAL A 29 0.79 2.07 7.25
C VAL A 29 0.05 2.50 8.51
N PHE A 30 -1.18 2.00 8.69
CA PHE A 30 -2.07 2.32 9.80
C PHE A 30 -2.68 1.04 10.38
N GLU A 31 -3.18 1.13 11.59
CA GLU A 31 -4.21 0.20 12.06
C GLU A 31 -5.50 0.44 11.25
N THR A 32 -6.19 -0.61 10.85
CA THR A 32 -7.44 -0.49 10.08
C THR A 32 -8.47 0.33 10.85
N GLY A 33 -9.00 1.38 10.22
CA GLY A 33 -10.00 2.29 10.82
C GLY A 33 -9.39 3.50 11.54
N LYS A 34 -8.06 3.61 11.59
CA LYS A 34 -7.33 4.74 12.19
C LYS A 34 -6.49 5.51 11.16
N GLU A 35 -6.96 5.58 9.91
CA GLU A 35 -6.22 6.25 8.83
C GLU A 35 -6.14 7.79 8.98
N THR A 36 -6.90 8.37 9.92
CA THR A 36 -6.83 9.78 10.30
C THR A 36 -5.74 10.07 11.34
N ASP A 37 -5.24 9.04 12.03
CA ASP A 37 -4.20 9.15 13.05
C ASP A 37 -2.80 9.17 12.40
N PRO A 38 -1.73 9.50 13.15
CA PRO A 38 -0.38 9.29 12.67
C PRO A 38 -0.15 7.82 12.26
N PRO A 39 0.42 7.55 11.07
CA PRO A 39 0.71 6.19 10.63
C PRO A 39 1.75 5.54 11.54
N ILE A 40 1.57 4.23 11.78
CA ILE A 40 2.51 3.40 12.55
C ILE A 40 3.85 3.22 11.81
N GLN A 41 3.84 3.29 10.48
CA GLN A 41 5.05 3.28 9.66
C GLN A 41 4.89 4.19 8.43
N ARG A 42 6.01 4.81 8.03
CA ARG A 42 6.10 5.60 6.80
C ARG A 42 7.31 5.12 6.00
N PHE A 43 7.11 4.97 4.70
CA PHE A 43 8.17 4.69 3.76
C PHE A 43 8.17 5.80 2.71
N SER A 44 9.34 6.35 2.43
CA SER A 44 9.55 7.24 1.29
C SER A 44 9.34 6.48 -0.03
N THR A 45 9.42 7.18 -1.15
CA THR A 45 9.26 6.60 -2.49
C THR A 45 10.17 5.38 -2.65
N CYS A 46 9.57 4.21 -2.80
CA CYS A 46 10.25 2.93 -2.90
C CYS A 46 9.49 1.96 -3.81
N ASN A 47 10.13 0.83 -4.09
CA ASN A 47 9.54 -0.32 -4.77
C ASN A 47 9.53 -1.48 -3.78
N GLY A 48 8.61 -2.41 -3.94
CA GLY A 48 8.61 -3.60 -3.12
C GLY A 48 7.36 -4.45 -3.23
N GLN A 49 7.29 -5.42 -2.34
CA GLN A 49 6.15 -6.30 -2.17
C GLN A 49 5.97 -6.64 -0.69
N GLY A 50 4.75 -6.94 -0.28
CA GLY A 50 4.45 -7.24 1.11
C GLY A 50 3.08 -7.86 1.29
N LEU A 51 2.96 -8.67 2.34
CA LEU A 51 1.69 -9.27 2.75
C LEU A 51 0.88 -8.24 3.53
N ALA A 52 -0.28 -7.84 3.00
CA ALA A 52 -1.20 -6.94 3.68
C ALA A 52 -1.99 -7.71 4.75
N LYS A 53 -1.43 -7.77 5.96
CA LYS A 53 -2.01 -8.51 7.09
C LYS A 53 -3.35 -7.92 7.55
N LYS A 54 -4.24 -8.79 8.03
CA LYS A 54 -5.51 -8.37 8.65
C LYS A 54 -5.27 -7.39 9.81
N GLY A 55 -6.07 -6.32 9.86
CA GLY A 55 -5.95 -5.26 10.88
C GLY A 55 -4.97 -4.15 10.51
N VAL A 56 -4.32 -4.22 9.34
CA VAL A 56 -3.48 -3.16 8.78
C VAL A 56 -4.17 -2.51 7.58
N SER A 57 -3.97 -1.22 7.41
CA SER A 57 -4.39 -0.45 6.25
C SER A 57 -3.18 0.28 5.68
N ILE A 58 -2.97 0.22 4.38
CA ILE A 58 -1.82 0.83 3.70
C ILE A 58 -2.35 1.85 2.70
N ILE A 59 -1.87 3.09 2.82
CA ILE A 59 -2.08 4.12 1.81
C ILE A 59 -0.81 4.21 0.97
N PHE A 60 -0.94 3.87 -0.30
CA PHE A 60 0.03 4.09 -1.35
C PHE A 60 -0.23 5.46 -1.97
N ASP A 61 0.81 6.24 -2.19
CA ASP A 61 0.71 7.57 -2.78
C ASP A 61 1.76 7.75 -3.88
N GLY A 62 1.30 8.21 -5.05
CA GLY A 62 2.02 8.15 -6.32
C GLY A 62 2.14 6.73 -6.89
N GLY A 63 3.00 6.57 -7.90
CA GLY A 63 3.43 5.27 -8.42
C GLY A 63 2.33 4.33 -8.93
N GLU A 64 2.69 3.05 -8.99
CA GLU A 64 1.86 1.93 -9.46
C GLU A 64 1.73 0.88 -8.35
N MET A 65 0.52 0.37 -8.14
CA MET A 65 0.23 -0.64 -7.13
C MET A 65 -0.67 -1.75 -7.68
N LYS A 66 -0.38 -2.99 -7.30
CA LYS A 66 -1.13 -4.19 -7.71
C LYS A 66 -1.35 -5.15 -6.54
N GLU A 67 -2.57 -5.65 -6.43
CA GLU A 67 -3.00 -6.65 -5.44
C GLU A 67 -3.09 -8.02 -6.14
N VAL A 68 -2.68 -9.09 -5.47
CA VAL A 68 -2.73 -10.48 -5.94
C VAL A 68 -3.30 -11.39 -4.86
#